data_AF-A0A2N0U4I6-F1
#
_entry.id   AF-A0A2N0U4I6-F1
#
_cell.length_a   1.000
_cell.length_b   1.000
_cell.length_c   1.000
_cell.angle_alpha   90.00
_cell.angle_beta   90.00
_cell.angle_gamma   90.00
#
_symmetry.space_group_name_H-M   'P 1'
#
loop_
_entity.id
_entity.type
_entity.pdbx_description
1 polymer ?
#
loop_
_entity_poly.entity_id
_entity_poly.type
_entity_poly.pdbx_seq_one_letter_code
_entity_poly.pdbx_strand_id
1 'polypeptide(L)'
;MNKESKKLAKDLYFLKPVLSFEEACEYTGLSKSWMYKLTHRGDIPHYKPDGKKIYFKTTEIENWLLRNKVSSNAEIKSKAAIHSLA
;
A
#
# COMPACT_ATOMS: atom_id res chain seq x y z
N MET A 1 -32.04 -0.74 4.35
CA MET A 1 -30.76 -0.22 3.82
C MET A 1 -30.35 -1.05 2.62
N ASN A 2 -30.28 -0.43 1.44
CA ASN A 2 -30.09 -1.12 0.17
C ASN A 2 -28.62 -1.56 -0.03
N LYS A 3 -28.40 -2.62 -0.82
CA LYS A 3 -27.08 -3.25 -1.04
C LYS A 3 -26.07 -2.28 -1.67
N GLU A 4 -26.55 -1.35 -2.50
CA GLU A 4 -25.72 -0.31 -3.12
C GLU A 4 -25.21 0.74 -2.14
N SER A 5 -26.04 1.14 -1.18
CA SER A 5 -25.67 2.10 -0.11
C SER A 5 -24.48 1.59 0.70
N LYS A 6 -24.41 0.26 0.90
CA LYS A 6 -23.33 -0.42 1.61
C LYS A 6 -22.03 -0.47 0.81
N LYS A 7 -22.09 -0.50 -0.52
CA LYS A 7 -20.92 -0.52 -1.40
C LYS A 7 -20.24 0.85 -1.46
N LEU A 8 -21.03 1.91 -1.62
CA LEU A 8 -20.52 3.29 -1.63
C LEU A 8 -19.82 3.66 -0.31
N ALA A 9 -20.42 3.31 0.82
CA ALA A 9 -19.80 3.52 2.13
C ALA A 9 -18.46 2.75 2.28
N LYS A 10 -18.32 1.63 1.56
CA LYS A 10 -17.11 0.82 1.54
C LYS A 10 -16.01 1.47 0.70
N ASP A 11 -16.36 2.01 -0.45
CA ASP A 11 -15.39 2.67 -1.33
C ASP A 11 -14.87 4.00 -0.71
N LEU A 12 -15.63 4.63 0.19
CA LEU A 12 -15.13 5.76 0.98
C LEU A 12 -14.04 5.38 2.00
N TYR A 13 -13.84 4.10 2.35
CA TYR A 13 -12.77 3.71 3.28
C TYR A 13 -11.38 4.09 2.75
N PHE A 14 -11.21 4.15 1.43
CA PHE A 14 -9.94 4.49 0.79
C PHE A 14 -9.54 5.96 0.97
N LEU A 15 -10.45 6.82 1.45
CA LEU A 15 -10.19 8.22 1.77
C LEU A 15 -9.68 8.42 3.21
N LYS A 16 -9.72 7.38 4.06
CA LYS A 16 -9.26 7.50 5.44
C LYS A 16 -7.73 7.71 5.47
N PRO A 17 -7.23 8.59 6.34
CA PRO A 17 -5.78 8.77 6.50
C PRO A 17 -5.12 7.59 7.24
N VAL A 18 -5.91 6.84 8.01
CA VAL A 18 -5.46 5.70 8.81
C VAL A 18 -6.39 4.52 8.56
N LEU A 19 -5.78 3.36 8.29
CA LEU A 19 -6.45 2.09 8.04
C LEU A 19 -6.18 1.13 9.19
N SER A 20 -7.20 0.37 9.59
CA SER A 20 -7.04 -0.84 10.40
C SER A 20 -6.45 -1.98 9.58
N PHE A 21 -6.09 -3.08 10.24
CA PHE A 21 -5.57 -4.27 9.55
C PHE A 21 -6.50 -4.82 8.45
N GLU A 22 -7.80 -4.85 8.70
CA GLU A 22 -8.76 -5.38 7.73
C GLU A 22 -8.95 -4.42 6.56
N GLU A 23 -9.06 -3.12 6.85
CA GLU A 23 -9.13 -2.07 5.83
C GLU A 23 -7.86 -2.05 4.97
N ALA A 24 -6.67 -2.23 5.57
CA ALA A 24 -5.41 -2.30 4.84
C ALA A 24 -5.35 -3.53 3.92
N CYS A 25 -5.82 -4.70 4.38
CA CYS A 25 -5.90 -5.89 3.51
C CYS A 25 -6.81 -5.66 2.31
N GLU A 26 -7.95 -5.01 2.53
CA GLU A 26 -8.89 -4.67 1.47
C GLU A 26 -8.33 -3.59 0.53
N TYR A 27 -7.67 -2.56 1.06
CA TYR A 27 -6.99 -1.51 0.31
C TYR A 27 -5.90 -2.08 -0.60
N THR A 28 -5.01 -2.92 -0.07
CA THR A 28 -3.87 -3.45 -0.84
C THR A 28 -4.23 -4.68 -1.67
N GLY A 29 -5.42 -5.26 -1.49
CA GLY A 29 -5.82 -6.54 -2.08
C GLY A 29 -5.00 -7.74 -1.60
N LEU A 30 -4.29 -7.62 -0.48
CA LEU A 30 -3.45 -8.69 0.05
C LEU A 30 -4.26 -9.61 0.97
N SER A 31 -3.94 -10.91 0.95
CA SER A 31 -4.56 -11.83 1.90
C SER A 31 -4.14 -11.52 3.34
N LYS A 32 -5.04 -11.74 4.30
CA LYS A 32 -4.77 -11.50 5.73
C LYS A 32 -3.49 -12.22 6.20
N SER A 33 -3.29 -13.47 5.78
CA SER A 33 -2.10 -14.25 6.14
C SER A 33 -0.81 -13.63 5.59
N TRP A 34 -0.85 -13.09 4.38
CA TRP A 34 0.31 -12.41 3.80
C TRP A 34 0.58 -11.07 4.48
N MET A 35 -0.45 -10.28 4.74
CA MET A 35 -0.34 -9.03 5.50
C MET A 35 0.24 -9.29 6.91
N TYR A 36 -0.18 -10.35 7.60
CA TYR A 36 0.40 -10.75 8.88
C TYR A 36 1.88 -11.09 8.77
N LYS A 37 2.30 -11.84 7.74
CA LYS A 37 3.73 -12.13 7.51
C LYS A 37 4.54 -10.85 7.32
N LEU A 38 4.04 -9.91 6.52
CA LEU A 38 4.72 -8.63 6.28
C LEU A 38 4.84 -7.80 7.57
N THR A 39 3.74 -7.67 8.33
CA THR A 39 3.76 -6.92 9.60
C THR A 39 4.64 -7.57 10.66
N HIS A 40 4.69 -8.90 10.72
CA HIS A 40 5.55 -9.61 11.66
C HIS A 40 7.04 -9.48 11.32
N ARG A 41 7.38 -9.50 10.02
CA ARG A 41 8.75 -9.29 9.53
C ARG A 41 9.21 -7.84 9.58
N GLY A 42 8.28 -6.90 9.72
CA GLY A 42 8.57 -5.47 9.61
C GLY A 42 8.77 -4.99 8.17
N ASP A 43 8.34 -5.79 7.18
CA ASP A 43 8.53 -5.50 5.75
C ASP A 43 7.61 -4.38 5.25
N ILE A 44 6.51 -4.11 5.98
CA ILE A 44 5.50 -3.09 5.68
C ILE A 44 5.42 -2.05 6.82
N PRO A 45 5.37 -0.74 6.50
CA PRO A 45 5.18 0.32 7.50
C PRO A 45 3.88 0.11 8.26
N HIS A 46 3.95 0.04 9.59
CA HIS A 46 2.77 -0.17 10.43
C HIS A 46 2.97 0.40 11.84
N TYR A 47 1.86 0.65 12.53
CA TYR A 47 1.80 1.25 13.85
C TYR A 47 1.06 0.34 14.84
N LYS A 48 1.54 0.28 16.07
CA LYS A 48 0.96 -0.53 17.17
C LYS A 48 0.89 0.30 18.48
N PRO A 49 -0.01 1.28 18.59
CA PRO A 49 -0.06 2.20 19.74
C PRO A 49 -0.23 1.47 21.08
N ASP A 50 -1.14 0.47 21.14
CA ASP A 50 -1.40 -0.33 22.34
C ASP A 50 -0.81 -1.74 22.27
N GLY A 51 0.02 -2.04 21.26
CA GLY A 51 0.60 -3.38 21.02
C GLY A 51 -0.38 -4.46 20.53
N LYS A 52 -1.69 -4.28 20.70
CA LYS A 52 -2.73 -5.27 20.34
C LYS A 52 -3.25 -5.13 18.91
N LYS A 53 -3.43 -3.89 18.44
CA LYS A 53 -3.99 -3.57 17.12
C LYS A 53 -2.92 -3.00 16.21
N ILE A 54 -3.03 -3.35 14.93
CA ILE A 54 -2.14 -2.85 13.88
C ILE A 54 -2.92 -1.81 13.06
N TYR A 55 -2.29 -0.66 12.88
CA TYR A 55 -2.78 0.44 12.07
C TYR A 55 -1.76 0.80 11.01
N PHE A 56 -2.25 1.42 9.94
CA PHE A 56 -1.46 1.80 8.78
C PHE A 56 -1.80 3.23 8.39
N LYS A 57 -0.80 4.01 8.03
CA LYS A 57 -1.01 5.32 7.43
C LYS A 57 -1.11 5.14 5.92
N THR A 58 -2.20 5.62 5.32
CA THR A 58 -2.50 5.38 3.90
C THR A 58 -1.35 5.82 2.99
N THR A 59 -0.80 7.02 3.23
CA THR A 59 0.33 7.56 2.46
C THR A 59 1.60 6.70 2.53
N GLU A 60 1.83 6.00 3.64
CA GLU A 60 3.00 5.13 3.79
C GLU A 60 2.79 3.80 3.08
N ILE A 61 1.57 3.28 3.09
CA ILE A 61 1.20 2.11 2.30
C ILE A 61 1.31 2.41 0.80
N GLU A 62 0.85 3.56 0.34
CA GLU A 62 0.98 4.00 -1.05
C GLU A 62 2.45 4.05 -1.47
N ASN A 63 3.30 4.71 -0.67
CA ASN A 63 4.74 4.77 -0.92
C ASN A 63 5.37 3.37 -0.91
N TRP A 64 4.94 2.50 -0.01
CA TRP A 64 5.42 1.13 0.08
C TRP A 64 5.04 0.29 -1.15
N LEU A 65 3.82 0.46 -1.67
CA LEU A 65 3.37 -0.21 -2.89
C LEU A 65 4.18 0.25 -4.11
N LEU A 66 4.58 1.52 -4.14
CA LEU A 66 5.32 2.14 -5.24
C LEU A 66 6.86 2.03 -5.13
N ARG A 67 7.38 1.46 -4.03
CA ARG A 67 8.82 1.50 -3.69
C ARG A 67 9.76 0.91 -4.73
N ASN A 68 9.33 -0.15 -5.43
CA ASN A 68 10.15 -0.88 -6.40
C ASN A 68 9.69 -0.60 -7.83
N LYS A 69 9.68 0.67 -8.24
CA LYS A 69 9.34 1.04 -9.62
C LYS A 69 10.32 0.37 -10.59
N VAL A 70 9.80 -0.50 -11.45
CA VAL A 70 10.55 -1.04 -12.57
C VAL A 70 10.58 0.01 -13.67
N SER A 71 11.78 0.43 -14.09
CA SER A 71 11.93 1.39 -15.19
C SER A 71 11.52 0.73 -16.50
N SER A 72 10.80 1.48 -17.34
CA SER A 72 10.44 1.05 -18.67
C SER A 72 11.67 0.96 -19.58
N ASN A 73 11.59 0.16 -20.64
CA ASN A 73 12.66 0.06 -21.63
C ASN A 73 13.00 1.42 -22.27
N ALA A 74 12.03 2.32 -22.39
CA ALA A 74 12.26 3.68 -22.87
C ALA A 74 13.09 4.51 -21.88
N GLU A 75 12.76 4.46 -20.58
CA GLU A 75 13.52 5.14 -19.52
C GLU A 75 14.95 4.58 -19.41
N ILE A 76 15.13 3.27 -19.57
CA ILE A 76 16.44 2.62 -19.57
C ILE A 76 17.29 3.09 -20.76
N LYS A 77 16.72 3.10 -21.98
CA LYS A 77 17.41 3.58 -23.19
C LYS A 77 17.80 5.06 -23.08
N SER A 78 16.91 5.89 -22.53
CA SER A 78 17.19 7.32 -22.31
C SER A 78 18.34 7.53 -21.32
N LYS A 79 18.36 6.80 -20.19
CA LYS A 79 19.49 6.85 -19.23
C LYS A 79 20.81 6.39 -19.85
N ALA A 80 20.78 5.34 -20.68
CA ALA A 80 21.98 4.87 -21.38
C ALA A 80 22.53 5.92 -22.36
N ALA A 81 21.64 6.60 -23.11
CA ALA A 81 22.04 7.67 -24.01
C ALA A 81 22.67 8.87 -23.28
N ILE A 82 22.14 9.25 -22.11
CA ILE A 82 22.71 10.34 -21.28
C ILE A 82 24.12 9.98 -20.80
N HIS A 83 24.35 8.75 -20.34
CA HIS A 83 25.66 8.32 -19.84
C HIS A 83 26.72 8.21 -20.96
N SER A 84 26.34 8.01 -22.23
CA SER A 84 27.29 8.00 -23.36
C SER A 84 27.70 9.39 -23.86
N LEU A 85 27.07 10.45 -23.36
CA LEU A 85 27.29 11.85 -23.77
C LEU A 85 28.10 12.66 -22.74
N ALA A 86 28.52 12.04 -21.62
CA ALA A 86 29.38 12.62 -20.59
C ALA A 86 30.77 11.98 -20.64
#